data_AF-A0A4V1ADH2-F1
#
_entry.id   AF-A0A4V1ADH2-F1
#
_cell.length_a   1.000
_cell.length_b   1.000
_cell.length_c   1.000
_cell.angle_alpha   90.00
_cell.angle_beta   90.00
_cell.angle_gamma   90.00
#
_symmetry.space_group_name_H-M   'P 1'
#
loop_
_entity.id
_entity.type
_entity.pdbx_description
1 polymer ?
#
loop_
_entity_poly.entity_id
_entity_poly.type
_entity_poly.pdbx_seq_one_letter_code
_entity_poly.pdbx_strand_id
1 'polypeptide(L)'
;METPPTPEHVRADEEVEVPSGPISLDLDLNPDLEDGDENNENPFTKNTPQETPLNTPANTRNETPAEDDGVRQIPENHSENDIDISQSRFSILLWTLPFDEAFSLLKKQFSESAKHGPISLSQQSKFINYIDGELLQIQRKFIKNQSELAITYSVSDLIADLSPVIDLIWFLLQDHESLFGQDEYYIKILGDLDDWMTYYTFPNLESRLAEATAFSVKLFDFIQKIDTQVSFLIDGYDALGEFTKMSATALVRLSPIVMRLRLTIVEKFDFSRAKLYASRDVAANDELLNILDVEIGRLFEGILERI
;
A
#
# COMPACT_ATOMS: atom_id res chain seq x y z
N MET A 1 -7.14 -58.14 7.24
CA MET A 1 -6.15 -57.07 7.06
C MET A 1 -5.97 -56.43 8.42
N GLU A 2 -4.83 -56.60 9.06
CA GLU A 2 -4.51 -55.87 10.30
C GLU A 2 -3.84 -54.55 9.90
N THR A 3 -4.21 -53.45 10.55
CA THR A 3 -3.57 -52.15 10.34
C THR A 3 -2.17 -52.17 10.98
N PRO A 4 -1.14 -51.57 10.35
CA PRO A 4 0.18 -51.48 10.96
C PRO A 4 0.11 -50.69 12.28
N PRO A 5 0.86 -51.09 13.32
CA PRO A 5 0.89 -50.36 14.58
C PRO A 5 1.51 -48.98 14.39
N THR A 6 0.97 -47.98 15.09
CA THR A 6 1.55 -46.63 15.15
C THR A 6 2.95 -46.69 15.78
N PRO A 7 3.99 -46.04 15.20
CA PRO A 7 5.31 -45.97 15.82
C PRO A 7 5.25 -45.33 17.21
N GLU A 8 5.98 -45.88 18.18
CA GLU A 8 6.14 -45.24 19.48
C GLU A 8 7.09 -44.04 19.36
N HIS A 9 6.63 -42.87 19.81
CA HIS A 9 7.50 -41.69 19.89
C HIS A 9 8.46 -41.78 21.08
N VAL A 10 9.71 -41.40 20.82
CA VAL A 10 10.81 -41.32 21.79
C VAL A 10 10.45 -40.40 22.97
N ARG A 11 10.94 -40.71 24.18
CA ARG A 11 10.71 -39.87 25.37
C ARG A 11 11.72 -38.72 25.44
N ALA A 12 11.40 -37.70 26.24
CA ALA A 12 12.07 -36.40 26.24
C ALA A 12 13.59 -36.42 26.49
N ASP A 13 14.11 -37.45 27.16
CA ASP A 13 15.51 -37.59 27.57
C ASP A 13 16.21 -38.82 26.93
N GLU A 14 15.66 -39.40 25.85
CA GLU A 14 16.29 -40.50 25.09
C GLU A 14 16.96 -39.98 23.81
N GLU A 15 18.30 -39.99 23.78
CA GLU A 15 19.07 -39.72 22.55
C GLU A 15 19.03 -40.94 21.61
N VAL A 16 18.58 -40.74 20.37
CA VAL A 16 18.52 -41.77 19.33
C VAL A 16 19.54 -41.45 18.24
N GLU A 17 20.37 -42.43 17.88
CA GLU A 17 21.36 -42.29 16.81
C GLU A 17 20.68 -42.04 15.46
N VAL A 18 20.95 -40.88 14.86
CA VAL A 18 20.41 -40.52 13.53
C VAL A 18 21.08 -41.40 12.46
N PRO A 19 20.31 -42.09 11.58
CA PRO A 19 20.89 -43.03 10.62
C PRO A 19 21.94 -42.36 9.71
N SER A 20 23.21 -42.75 9.83
CA SER A 20 24.35 -42.13 9.14
C SER A 20 24.47 -42.45 7.64
N GLY A 21 23.37 -42.84 7.00
CA GLY A 21 23.32 -43.11 5.56
C GLY A 21 23.19 -41.81 4.74
N PRO A 22 23.54 -41.84 3.44
CA PRO A 22 23.17 -40.73 2.56
C PRO A 22 21.64 -40.64 2.50
N ILE A 23 21.10 -39.48 2.89
CA ILE A 23 19.68 -39.17 2.70
C ILE A 23 19.46 -39.08 1.19
N SER A 24 18.75 -40.05 0.60
CA SER A 24 18.32 -39.97 -0.79
C SER A 24 17.46 -38.73 -0.96
N LEU A 25 18.01 -37.70 -1.61
CA LEU A 25 17.40 -36.38 -1.75
C LEU A 25 16.41 -36.36 -2.92
N ASP A 26 15.57 -37.39 -2.94
CA ASP A 26 14.64 -37.81 -3.99
C ASP A 26 13.21 -37.88 -3.40
N LEU A 27 12.96 -37.06 -2.38
CA LEU A 27 11.60 -36.65 -2.03
C LEU A 27 11.21 -35.56 -3.03
N ASP A 28 10.50 -35.97 -4.08
CA ASP A 28 9.62 -35.04 -4.77
C ASP A 28 8.56 -34.54 -3.78
N LEU A 29 8.42 -33.22 -3.69
CA LEU A 29 7.51 -32.53 -2.80
C LEU A 29 6.23 -32.04 -3.51
N ASN A 30 6.13 -32.20 -4.84
CA ASN A 30 4.96 -31.78 -5.64
C ASN A 30 4.59 -32.83 -6.73
N PRO A 31 4.13 -34.03 -6.35
CA PRO A 31 3.87 -35.13 -7.29
C PRO A 31 2.69 -34.91 -8.27
N ASP A 32 1.97 -33.80 -8.17
CA ASP A 32 0.78 -33.47 -8.99
C ASP A 32 1.10 -32.50 -10.16
N LEU A 33 2.36 -32.44 -10.64
CA LEU A 33 2.79 -31.53 -11.72
C LEU A 33 3.28 -32.21 -13.02
N GLU A 34 3.24 -33.55 -13.13
CA GLU A 34 3.56 -34.27 -14.37
C GLU A 34 2.34 -35.02 -14.93
N ASP A 35 1.46 -34.30 -15.64
CA ASP A 35 0.44 -34.90 -16.53
C ASP A 35 0.18 -33.93 -17.71
N GLY A 36 1.13 -33.87 -18.66
CA GLY A 36 1.19 -32.81 -19.69
C GLY A 36 2.14 -33.10 -20.87
N ASP A 37 2.11 -34.33 -21.38
CA ASP A 37 3.07 -34.85 -22.36
C ASP A 37 2.83 -34.34 -23.81
N GLU A 38 3.40 -33.19 -24.18
CA GLU A 38 3.55 -32.76 -25.59
C GLU A 38 5.01 -32.56 -26.02
N ASN A 39 5.54 -33.63 -26.64
CA ASN A 39 6.78 -33.71 -27.42
C ASN A 39 7.26 -32.40 -28.08
N ASN A 40 8.51 -32.00 -27.79
CA ASN A 40 9.35 -31.29 -28.76
C ASN A 40 10.85 -31.53 -28.51
N GLU A 41 11.47 -32.39 -29.31
CA GLU A 41 12.93 -32.46 -29.42
C GLU A 41 13.48 -31.16 -30.02
N ASN A 42 14.48 -30.52 -29.39
CA ASN A 42 15.20 -29.41 -30.03
C ASN A 42 16.70 -29.38 -29.68
N PRO A 43 17.54 -30.15 -30.40
CA PRO A 43 18.95 -30.31 -30.07
C PRO A 43 19.83 -29.25 -30.77
N PHE A 44 19.87 -28.00 -30.27
CA PHE A 44 20.82 -27.01 -30.77
C PHE A 44 21.68 -26.35 -29.67
N THR A 45 22.97 -26.63 -29.71
CA THR A 45 23.99 -26.00 -28.88
C THR A 45 24.82 -25.01 -29.70
N LYS A 46 25.37 -23.98 -29.02
CA LYS A 46 26.50 -23.12 -29.46
C LYS A 46 26.31 -22.26 -30.72
N ASN A 47 26.32 -20.94 -30.57
CA ASN A 47 27.54 -20.13 -30.83
C ASN A 47 27.32 -18.60 -30.73
N THR A 48 28.36 -17.92 -30.28
CA THR A 48 28.67 -16.47 -30.39
C THR A 48 30.20 -16.35 -30.52
N PRO A 49 30.80 -15.19 -30.86
CA PRO A 49 30.26 -13.95 -31.46
C PRO A 49 31.02 -13.55 -32.76
N GLN A 50 30.67 -12.39 -33.37
CA GLN A 50 31.65 -11.60 -34.16
C GLN A 50 31.26 -10.11 -34.29
N GLU A 51 32.15 -9.29 -34.83
CA GLU A 51 32.24 -7.84 -34.54
C GLU A 51 31.95 -6.89 -35.75
N THR A 52 31.96 -5.59 -35.45
CA THR A 52 31.92 -4.36 -36.29
C THR A 52 32.89 -4.30 -37.51
N PRO A 53 32.78 -3.36 -38.51
CA PRO A 53 32.40 -1.94 -38.32
C PRO A 53 31.64 -1.14 -39.41
N LEU A 54 31.10 -0.01 -38.91
CA LEU A 54 30.87 1.33 -39.49
C LEU A 54 31.39 1.67 -40.92
N ASN A 55 30.57 2.37 -41.73
CA ASN A 55 31.06 3.49 -42.57
C ASN A 55 29.94 4.45 -43.07
N THR A 56 30.31 5.70 -43.40
CA THR A 56 29.38 6.80 -43.79
C THR A 56 29.87 7.52 -45.06
N PRO A 57 28.97 8.00 -45.93
CA PRO A 57 29.08 9.40 -46.41
C PRO A 57 27.71 10.06 -46.74
N ALA A 58 27.58 11.32 -47.15
CA ALA A 58 28.17 12.60 -46.70
C ALA A 58 27.56 13.79 -47.51
N ASN A 59 26.87 14.71 -46.83
CA ASN A 59 26.82 16.17 -47.09
C ASN A 59 26.62 16.75 -48.52
N THR A 60 25.51 17.50 -48.74
CA THR A 60 25.56 18.78 -49.50
C THR A 60 24.56 19.85 -49.00
N ARG A 61 24.99 21.10 -49.09
CA ARG A 61 24.24 22.39 -49.04
C ARG A 61 23.31 22.59 -50.26
N ASN A 62 22.41 23.60 -50.38
CA ASN A 62 21.96 24.71 -49.50
C ASN A 62 20.42 24.92 -49.72
N GLU A 63 19.69 26.05 -49.65
CA GLU A 63 19.92 27.52 -49.58
C GLU A 63 18.64 28.21 -48.97
N THR A 64 18.52 29.56 -49.02
CA THR A 64 17.32 30.33 -48.63
C THR A 64 16.99 31.41 -49.69
N PRO A 65 15.76 31.96 -49.74
CA PRO A 65 15.57 33.35 -49.25
C PRO A 65 14.23 33.65 -48.56
N ALA A 66 14.12 34.85 -47.96
CA ALA A 66 12.89 35.51 -47.49
C ALA A 66 12.20 36.26 -48.68
N GLU A 67 11.13 37.07 -48.61
CA GLU A 67 10.42 37.85 -47.55
C GLU A 67 8.88 37.58 -47.66
N ASP A 68 7.91 38.10 -46.89
CA ASP A 68 7.59 39.50 -46.52
C ASP A 68 6.54 39.58 -45.35
N ASP A 69 6.26 40.81 -44.89
CA ASP A 69 5.59 41.30 -43.66
C ASP A 69 4.07 41.02 -43.47
N GLY A 70 3.56 41.22 -42.23
CA GLY A 70 2.13 41.15 -41.88
C GLY A 70 1.80 41.14 -40.37
N VAL A 71 1.70 42.31 -39.73
CA VAL A 71 1.52 42.47 -38.26
C VAL A 71 0.06 42.76 -37.82
N ARG A 72 -0.28 42.44 -36.55
CA ARG A 72 -1.41 42.92 -35.68
C ARG A 72 -2.65 41.99 -35.55
N GLN A 73 -3.44 42.00 -34.47
CA GLN A 73 -3.30 42.47 -33.06
C GLN A 73 -4.40 41.79 -32.17
N ILE A 74 -4.25 41.84 -30.84
CA ILE A 74 -5.28 41.50 -29.84
C ILE A 74 -6.21 42.72 -29.60
N PRO A 75 -7.50 42.51 -29.33
CA PRO A 75 -8.28 43.36 -28.43
C PRO A 75 -8.98 42.56 -27.30
N GLU A 76 -9.29 43.23 -26.18
CA GLU A 76 -9.92 42.63 -24.99
C GLU A 76 -11.38 43.07 -24.78
N ASN A 77 -12.12 42.26 -24.00
CA ASN A 77 -13.19 42.61 -23.05
C ASN A 77 -14.60 43.08 -23.50
N HIS A 78 -15.53 42.83 -22.56
CA HIS A 78 -16.98 43.15 -22.47
C HIS A 78 -17.96 42.14 -23.12
N SER A 79 -19.06 41.72 -22.46
CA SER A 79 -19.43 41.79 -21.02
C SER A 79 -20.63 40.87 -20.71
N GLU A 80 -20.76 40.48 -19.43
CA GLU A 80 -22.02 40.18 -18.69
C GLU A 80 -22.88 38.91 -18.94
N ASN A 81 -23.33 38.33 -17.81
CA ASN A 81 -24.53 37.49 -17.54
C ASN A 81 -24.70 36.19 -18.36
N ASP A 82 -24.47 34.98 -17.83
CA ASP A 82 -25.12 34.41 -16.63
C ASP A 82 -24.17 33.54 -15.80
N ILE A 83 -24.14 33.75 -14.48
CA ILE A 83 -23.53 32.84 -13.50
C ILE A 83 -24.66 32.28 -12.64
N ASP A 84 -24.94 30.98 -12.79
CA ASP A 84 -26.00 30.29 -12.06
C ASP A 84 -25.71 30.23 -10.55
N ILE A 85 -26.58 30.85 -9.75
CA ILE A 85 -26.46 30.94 -8.28
C ILE A 85 -27.06 29.67 -7.64
N SER A 86 -26.58 28.51 -8.06
CA SER A 86 -27.06 27.18 -7.61
C SER A 86 -26.03 26.36 -6.85
N GLN A 87 -24.75 26.80 -6.81
CA GLN A 87 -23.66 26.10 -6.12
C GLN A 87 -22.93 26.96 -5.09
N SER A 88 -23.66 27.51 -4.12
CA SER A 88 -23.09 27.79 -2.79
C SER A 88 -22.85 26.48 -2.03
N ARG A 89 -22.02 25.60 -2.61
CA ARG A 89 -21.48 24.42 -1.94
C ARG A 89 -20.60 24.92 -0.80
N PHE A 90 -20.90 24.48 0.43
CA PHE A 90 -20.02 24.71 1.57
C PHE A 90 -18.76 23.85 1.38
N SER A 91 -17.74 24.42 0.74
CA SER A 91 -16.42 23.81 0.60
C SER A 91 -15.70 23.79 1.94
N ILE A 92 -16.12 22.89 2.83
CA ILE A 92 -15.37 22.54 4.04
C ILE A 92 -14.01 22.02 3.58
N LEU A 93 -12.93 22.64 4.06
CA LEU A 93 -11.57 22.17 3.83
C LEU A 93 -11.30 20.95 4.72
N LEU A 94 -11.73 19.80 4.22
CA LEU A 94 -11.45 18.48 4.79
C LEU A 94 -9.94 18.16 4.73
N TRP A 95 -9.51 17.19 5.52
CA TRP A 95 -8.12 16.73 5.56
C TRP A 95 -7.85 15.68 4.48
N THR A 96 -8.86 14.89 4.11
CA THR A 96 -8.80 13.88 3.04
C THR A 96 -9.83 14.12 1.95
N LEU A 97 -9.56 13.54 0.77
CA LEU A 97 -10.53 13.49 -0.33
C LEU A 97 -11.70 12.54 0.02
N PRO A 98 -12.87 12.65 -0.62
CA PRO A 98 -13.86 11.58 -0.61
C PRO A 98 -13.26 10.26 -1.13
N PHE A 99 -13.69 9.11 -0.59
CA PHE A 99 -13.12 7.81 -0.98
C PHE A 99 -13.11 7.59 -2.50
N ASP A 100 -14.24 7.82 -3.18
CA ASP A 100 -14.37 7.65 -4.64
C ASP A 100 -13.35 8.47 -5.44
N GLU A 101 -12.99 9.67 -4.98
CA GLU A 101 -12.05 10.56 -5.65
C GLU A 101 -10.61 10.08 -5.45
N ALA A 102 -10.23 9.77 -4.21
CA ALA A 102 -8.92 9.19 -3.89
C ALA A 102 -8.71 7.83 -4.60
N PHE A 103 -9.74 6.99 -4.64
CA PHE A 103 -9.72 5.67 -5.26
C PHE A 103 -9.67 5.74 -6.79
N SER A 104 -10.40 6.69 -7.39
CA SER A 104 -10.32 6.97 -8.83
C SER A 104 -8.94 7.49 -9.22
N LEU A 105 -8.34 8.37 -8.39
CA LEU A 105 -6.98 8.85 -8.59
C LEU A 105 -5.95 7.70 -8.50
N LEU A 106 -6.09 6.80 -7.51
CA LEU A 106 -5.22 5.63 -7.36
C LEU A 106 -5.32 4.69 -8.57
N LYS A 107 -6.54 4.35 -9.02
CA LYS A 107 -6.77 3.51 -10.21
C LYS A 107 -6.21 4.14 -11.48
N LYS A 108 -6.34 5.47 -11.62
CA LYS A 108 -5.74 6.23 -12.72
C LYS A 108 -4.21 6.15 -12.67
N GLN A 109 -3.60 6.46 -11.52
CA GLN A 109 -2.15 6.39 -11.34
C GLN A 109 -1.61 5.00 -11.66
N PHE A 110 -2.24 3.94 -11.15
CA PHE A 110 -1.87 2.56 -11.45
C PHE A 110 -1.91 2.25 -12.95
N SER A 111 -2.92 2.76 -13.66
CA SER A 111 -3.09 2.58 -15.11
C SER A 111 -2.11 3.42 -15.95
N GLU A 112 -1.61 4.54 -15.41
CA GLU A 112 -0.65 5.44 -16.05
C GLU A 112 0.82 5.14 -15.66
N SER A 113 1.05 4.29 -14.65
CA SER A 113 2.39 3.89 -14.22
C SER A 113 3.16 3.14 -15.30
N ALA A 114 4.45 3.46 -15.42
CA ALA A 114 5.34 2.83 -16.39
C ALA A 114 5.78 1.44 -15.89
N LYS A 115 5.14 0.38 -16.40
CA LYS A 115 5.46 -1.01 -16.06
C LYS A 115 6.96 -1.28 -16.19
N HIS A 116 7.60 -1.81 -15.14
CA HIS A 116 8.98 -2.28 -15.25
C HIS A 116 9.02 -3.73 -15.79
N GLY A 117 10.23 -4.26 -15.97
CA GLY A 117 10.39 -5.67 -16.32
C GLY A 117 10.09 -6.57 -15.11
N PRO A 118 9.57 -7.79 -15.32
CA PRO A 118 9.18 -8.68 -14.22
C PRO A 118 10.34 -8.95 -13.27
N ILE A 119 10.04 -8.98 -11.98
CA ILE A 119 11.02 -9.18 -10.92
C ILE A 119 11.29 -10.68 -10.73
N SER A 120 12.57 -11.05 -10.75
CA SER A 120 12.93 -12.45 -10.52
C SER A 120 12.54 -12.92 -9.12
N LEU A 121 12.34 -14.24 -8.94
CA LEU A 121 12.21 -14.88 -7.63
C LEU A 121 13.34 -14.46 -6.66
N SER A 122 14.53 -14.13 -7.17
CA SER A 122 15.67 -13.65 -6.38
C SER A 122 15.52 -12.19 -5.88
N GLN A 123 14.71 -11.38 -6.55
CA GLN A 123 14.31 -10.03 -6.14
C GLN A 123 13.11 -10.10 -5.19
N GLN A 124 12.08 -10.90 -5.49
CA GLN A 124 10.95 -11.16 -4.59
C GLN A 124 11.46 -11.67 -3.22
N SER A 125 12.38 -12.65 -3.20
CA SER A 125 13.02 -13.14 -1.97
C SER A 125 13.77 -12.05 -1.20
N LYS A 126 14.45 -11.12 -1.88
CA LYS A 126 15.17 -10.01 -1.23
C LYS A 126 14.21 -8.96 -0.67
N PHE A 127 13.11 -8.69 -1.38
CA PHE A 127 12.06 -7.79 -0.94
C PHE A 127 11.39 -8.31 0.33
N ILE A 128 11.00 -9.59 0.37
CA ILE A 128 10.42 -10.24 1.56
C ILE A 128 11.35 -10.06 2.78
N ASN A 129 12.63 -10.45 2.64
CA ASN A 129 13.62 -10.28 3.70
C ASN A 129 13.84 -8.80 4.12
N TYR A 130 13.65 -7.85 3.21
CA TYR A 130 13.77 -6.42 3.50
C TYR A 130 12.55 -5.89 4.26
N ILE A 131 11.33 -6.17 3.79
CA ILE A 131 10.08 -5.76 4.45
C ILE A 131 9.98 -6.38 5.85
N ASP A 132 10.29 -7.67 5.99
CA ASP A 132 10.36 -8.34 7.30
C ASP A 132 11.38 -7.66 8.22
N GLY A 133 12.54 -7.27 7.68
CA GLY A 133 13.60 -6.55 8.38
C GLY A 133 13.18 -5.16 8.88
N GLU A 134 12.47 -4.38 8.05
CA GLU A 134 11.94 -3.06 8.41
C GLU A 134 10.76 -3.14 9.38
N LEU A 135 9.78 -4.02 9.15
CA LEU A 135 8.67 -4.24 10.08
C LEU A 135 9.18 -4.71 11.46
N LEU A 136 10.20 -5.57 11.50
CA LEU A 136 10.83 -5.97 12.76
C LEU A 136 11.64 -4.82 13.40
N GLN A 137 12.20 -3.88 12.64
CA GLN A 137 12.80 -2.65 13.21
C GLN A 137 11.73 -1.76 13.85
N ILE A 138 10.60 -1.55 13.17
CA ILE A 138 9.44 -0.77 13.67
C ILE A 138 8.88 -1.40 14.94
N GLN A 139 8.63 -2.72 14.93
CA GLN A 139 8.16 -3.46 16.10
C GLN A 139 9.14 -3.35 17.29
N ARG A 140 10.47 -3.38 17.04
CA ARG A 140 11.48 -3.16 18.09
C ARG A 140 11.50 -1.72 18.62
N LYS A 141 11.31 -0.70 17.77
CA LYS A 141 11.15 0.71 18.22
C LYS A 141 9.93 0.83 19.14
N PHE A 142 8.79 0.25 18.74
CA PHE A 142 7.56 0.23 19.52
C PHE A 142 7.71 -0.48 20.87
N ILE A 143 8.17 -1.74 20.89
CA ILE A 143 8.36 -2.53 22.13
C ILE A 143 9.34 -1.82 23.08
N LYS A 144 10.42 -1.22 22.54
CA LYS A 144 11.34 -0.42 23.34
C LYS A 144 10.62 0.77 23.98
N ASN A 145 9.85 1.54 23.22
CA ASN A 145 9.09 2.69 23.72
C ASN A 145 8.02 2.28 24.76
N GLN A 146 7.43 1.08 24.68
CA GLN A 146 6.57 0.55 25.75
C GLN A 146 7.31 0.32 27.08
N SER A 147 8.62 0.03 27.02
CA SER A 147 9.46 -0.25 28.21
C SER A 147 10.12 1.00 28.82
N GLU A 148 10.14 2.13 28.11
CA GLU A 148 10.73 3.39 28.57
C GLU A 148 9.70 4.26 29.33
N LEU A 149 10.14 4.93 30.40
CA LEU A 149 9.27 5.81 31.22
C LEU A 149 8.94 7.15 30.56
N ALA A 150 9.50 7.43 29.39
CA ALA A 150 9.27 8.63 28.60
C ALA A 150 9.02 8.21 27.15
N ILE A 151 8.03 8.83 26.50
CA ILE A 151 7.71 8.55 25.10
C ILE A 151 8.83 9.11 24.22
N THR A 152 9.60 8.21 23.61
CA THR A 152 10.72 8.52 22.70
C THR A 152 10.37 8.25 21.22
N TYR A 153 9.25 7.56 20.97
CA TYR A 153 8.77 7.17 19.65
C TYR A 153 7.25 7.38 19.57
N SER A 154 6.79 8.36 18.80
CA SER A 154 5.38 8.76 18.71
C SER A 154 4.65 8.11 17.53
N VAL A 155 3.32 8.25 17.48
CA VAL A 155 2.51 7.83 16.30
C VAL A 155 2.95 8.56 15.02
N SER A 156 3.40 9.82 15.12
CA SER A 156 3.94 10.57 13.98
C SER A 156 5.20 9.91 13.40
N ASP A 157 6.02 9.28 14.26
CA ASP A 157 7.25 8.58 13.88
C ASP A 157 6.94 7.17 13.36
N LEU A 158 5.98 6.48 13.99
CA LEU A 158 5.45 5.19 13.51
C LEU A 158 4.91 5.30 12.08
N ILE A 159 4.10 6.33 11.81
CA ILE A 159 3.61 6.62 10.45
C ILE A 159 4.78 6.97 9.50
N ALA A 160 5.79 7.69 9.99
CA ALA A 160 6.96 8.04 9.17
C ALA A 160 7.80 6.82 8.77
N ASP A 161 7.94 5.83 9.65
CA ASP A 161 8.64 4.57 9.36
C ASP A 161 7.80 3.62 8.49
N LEU A 162 6.49 3.54 8.72
CA LEU A 162 5.60 2.64 7.96
C LEU A 162 5.33 3.13 6.54
N SER A 163 5.32 4.44 6.29
CA SER A 163 4.95 4.98 4.99
C SER A 163 5.87 4.49 3.85
N PRO A 164 7.22 4.52 3.98
CA PRO A 164 8.13 3.92 3.00
C PRO A 164 7.93 2.41 2.77
N VAL A 165 7.55 1.65 3.81
CA VAL A 165 7.29 0.21 3.71
C VAL A 165 6.05 -0.04 2.85
N ILE A 166 4.98 0.72 3.10
CA ILE A 166 3.73 0.69 2.31
C ILE A 166 3.96 1.20 0.88
N ASP A 167 4.76 2.26 0.69
CA ASP A 167 5.14 2.74 -0.64
C ASP A 167 5.91 1.69 -1.44
N LEU A 168 6.80 0.92 -0.81
CA LEU A 168 7.54 -0.14 -1.48
C LEU A 168 6.66 -1.36 -1.81
N ILE A 169 5.73 -1.73 -0.93
CA ILE A 169 4.72 -2.77 -1.21
C ILE A 169 3.84 -2.35 -2.40
N TRP A 170 3.36 -1.09 -2.41
CA TRP A 170 2.54 -0.55 -3.50
C TRP A 170 3.32 -0.38 -4.80
N PHE A 171 4.61 -0.04 -4.74
CA PHE A 171 5.46 0.07 -5.92
C PHE A 171 5.56 -1.26 -6.67
N LEU A 172 5.77 -2.38 -5.97
CA LEU A 172 5.85 -3.71 -6.60
C LEU A 172 4.52 -4.24 -7.14
N LEU A 173 3.38 -3.59 -6.87
CA LEU A 173 2.11 -3.90 -7.53
C LEU A 173 1.98 -3.22 -8.90
N GLN A 174 2.67 -2.09 -9.12
CA GLN A 174 2.60 -1.30 -10.36
C GLN A 174 3.29 -1.99 -11.55
N ASP A 175 4.08 -3.04 -11.29
CA ASP A 175 4.67 -3.90 -12.33
C ASP A 175 3.66 -4.86 -12.98
N HIS A 176 2.40 -4.90 -12.49
CA HIS A 176 1.33 -5.81 -12.94
C HIS A 176 1.70 -7.30 -12.83
N GLU A 177 2.50 -7.67 -11.83
CA GLU A 177 2.67 -9.07 -11.43
C GLU A 177 1.48 -9.56 -10.60
N SER A 178 1.36 -10.89 -10.51
CA SER A 178 0.44 -11.54 -9.58
C SER A 178 0.87 -11.32 -8.13
N LEU A 179 -0.06 -11.52 -7.19
CA LEU A 179 0.22 -11.38 -5.76
C LEU A 179 1.13 -12.52 -5.28
N PHE A 180 2.24 -12.16 -4.62
CA PHE A 180 3.18 -13.07 -3.96
C PHE A 180 3.34 -12.74 -2.45
N GLY A 181 2.33 -12.10 -1.85
CA GLY A 181 2.25 -11.79 -0.41
C GLY A 181 2.05 -10.32 -0.06
N GLN A 182 1.86 -9.42 -1.04
CA GLN A 182 1.58 -7.99 -0.78
C GLN A 182 0.30 -7.81 0.06
N ASP A 183 -0.75 -8.59 -0.21
CA ASP A 183 -2.00 -8.61 0.55
C ASP A 183 -1.80 -9.11 1.98
N GLU A 184 -1.01 -10.17 2.17
CA GLU A 184 -0.57 -10.64 3.50
C GLU A 184 0.21 -9.57 4.27
N TYR A 185 1.05 -8.79 3.60
CA TYR A 185 1.75 -7.66 4.23
C TYR A 185 0.80 -6.53 4.65
N TYR A 186 -0.20 -6.16 3.85
CA TYR A 186 -1.23 -5.20 4.28
C TYR A 186 -2.02 -5.72 5.49
N ILE A 187 -2.39 -7.01 5.51
CA ILE A 187 -3.08 -7.64 6.66
C ILE A 187 -2.19 -7.61 7.90
N LYS A 188 -0.89 -7.93 7.76
CA LYS A 188 0.08 -7.86 8.87
C LYS A 188 0.20 -6.43 9.40
N ILE A 189 0.39 -5.44 8.53
CA ILE A 189 0.57 -4.03 8.90
C ILE A 189 -0.69 -3.49 9.60
N LEU A 190 -1.89 -3.82 9.10
CA LEU A 190 -3.15 -3.44 9.76
C LEU A 190 -3.35 -4.16 11.11
N GLY A 191 -2.90 -5.41 11.24
CA GLY A 191 -2.91 -6.16 12.50
C GLY A 191 -1.97 -5.54 13.54
N ASP A 192 -0.71 -5.28 13.15
CA ASP A 192 0.28 -4.61 13.99
C ASP A 192 -0.22 -3.20 14.40
N LEU A 193 -0.87 -2.46 13.48
CA LEU A 193 -1.44 -1.13 13.75
C LEU A 193 -2.54 -1.12 14.81
N ASP A 194 -3.37 -2.17 14.91
CA ASP A 194 -4.41 -2.29 15.94
C ASP A 194 -3.80 -2.35 17.35
N ASP A 195 -2.78 -3.20 17.53
CA ASP A 195 -1.98 -3.29 18.76
C ASP A 195 -1.21 -1.99 19.04
N TRP A 196 -0.62 -1.38 18.01
CA TRP A 196 0.17 -0.14 18.16
C TRP A 196 -0.70 1.06 18.54
N MET A 197 -1.81 1.30 17.83
CA MET A 197 -2.73 2.41 18.13
C MET A 197 -3.36 2.26 19.52
N THR A 198 -3.61 1.03 19.98
CA THR A 198 -4.13 0.76 21.33
C THR A 198 -3.22 1.32 22.43
N TYR A 199 -1.89 1.26 22.28
CA TYR A 199 -0.94 1.79 23.26
C TYR A 199 -0.87 3.33 23.29
N TYR A 200 -0.97 3.99 22.14
CA TYR A 200 -0.72 5.43 22.03
C TYR A 200 -1.87 6.33 22.51
N THR A 201 -1.54 7.60 22.79
CA THR A 201 -2.49 8.68 23.09
C THR A 201 -2.37 9.77 22.03
N PHE A 202 -3.50 10.26 21.51
CA PHE A 202 -3.51 11.31 20.48
C PHE A 202 -3.49 12.72 21.11
N PRO A 203 -2.91 13.73 20.45
CA PRO A 203 -2.92 15.11 20.91
C PRO A 203 -4.33 15.73 20.86
N ASN A 204 -4.63 16.59 21.84
CA ASN A 204 -5.94 17.26 21.93
C ASN A 204 -6.08 18.40 20.90
N LEU A 205 -7.03 18.25 19.98
CA LEU A 205 -7.32 19.22 18.91
C LEU A 205 -7.90 20.56 19.40
N GLU A 206 -8.57 20.59 20.56
CA GLU A 206 -9.07 21.82 21.21
C GLU A 206 -7.97 22.88 21.42
N SER A 207 -6.72 22.43 21.61
CA SER A 207 -5.56 23.31 21.80
C SER A 207 -5.23 24.19 20.59
N ARG A 208 -5.68 23.79 19.39
CA ARG A 208 -5.30 24.36 18.08
C ARG A 208 -3.78 24.53 17.89
N LEU A 209 -2.96 23.74 18.60
CA LEU A 209 -1.54 23.62 18.29
C LEU A 209 -1.41 23.08 16.87
N ALA A 210 -0.62 23.75 16.02
CA ALA A 210 -0.43 23.35 14.63
C ALA A 210 0.05 21.88 14.52
N GLU A 211 0.82 21.42 15.50
CA GLU A 211 1.28 20.04 15.67
C GLU A 211 0.12 19.03 15.84
N ALA A 212 -0.96 19.38 16.56
CA ALA A 212 -2.11 18.50 16.78
C ALA A 212 -2.97 18.34 15.52
N THR A 213 -3.17 19.45 14.79
CA THR A 213 -3.86 19.42 13.48
C THR A 213 -3.01 18.69 12.44
N ALA A 214 -1.69 18.97 12.37
CA ALA A 214 -0.78 18.31 11.45
C ALA A 214 -0.64 16.80 11.73
N PHE A 215 -0.65 16.39 13.01
CA PHE A 215 -0.76 14.98 13.38
C PHE A 215 -2.03 14.34 12.80
N SER A 216 -3.18 14.99 12.99
CA SER A 216 -4.47 14.42 12.55
C SER A 216 -4.53 14.32 11.02
N VAL A 217 -4.15 15.38 10.30
CA VAL A 217 -4.01 15.35 8.82
C VAL A 217 -3.13 14.18 8.38
N LYS A 218 -1.94 14.02 8.99
CA LYS A 218 -0.99 12.93 8.65
C LYS A 218 -1.57 11.54 8.96
N LEU A 219 -2.37 11.40 10.01
CA LEU A 219 -3.03 10.14 10.36
C LEU A 219 -4.12 9.78 9.37
N PHE A 220 -5.01 10.71 9.03
CA PHE A 220 -6.12 10.44 8.10
C PHE A 220 -5.63 10.25 6.65
N ASP A 221 -4.61 10.99 6.20
CA ASP A 221 -3.92 10.76 4.91
C ASP A 221 -3.32 9.35 4.83
N PHE A 222 -2.57 8.94 5.87
CA PHE A 222 -2.00 7.58 5.96
C PHE A 222 -3.07 6.48 5.96
N ILE A 223 -4.21 6.70 6.63
CA ILE A 223 -5.33 5.74 6.64
C ILE A 223 -6.00 5.69 5.27
N GLN A 224 -6.29 6.83 4.63
CA GLN A 224 -6.87 6.88 3.27
C GLN A 224 -5.97 6.18 2.24
N LYS A 225 -4.65 6.34 2.37
CA LYS A 225 -3.65 5.63 1.53
C LYS A 225 -3.79 4.11 1.67
N ILE A 226 -3.85 3.58 2.90
CA ILE A 226 -4.02 2.13 3.11
C ILE A 226 -5.42 1.68 2.66
N ASP A 227 -6.47 2.41 3.01
CA ASP A 227 -7.86 2.08 2.68
C ASP A 227 -8.08 1.96 1.16
N THR A 228 -7.57 2.92 0.38
CA THR A 228 -7.64 2.90 -1.09
C THR A 228 -6.76 1.81 -1.71
N GLN A 229 -5.53 1.60 -1.23
CA GLN A 229 -4.64 0.54 -1.73
C GLN A 229 -5.16 -0.87 -1.44
N VAL A 230 -5.68 -1.11 -0.24
CA VAL A 230 -6.28 -2.40 0.11
C VAL A 230 -7.61 -2.58 -0.63
N SER A 231 -8.46 -1.56 -0.74
CA SER A 231 -9.67 -1.61 -1.57
C SER A 231 -9.38 -1.97 -3.03
N PHE A 232 -8.23 -1.55 -3.56
CA PHE A 232 -7.79 -1.91 -4.91
C PHE A 232 -7.46 -3.40 -5.01
N LEU A 233 -6.81 -3.97 -4.01
CA LEU A 233 -6.54 -5.41 -3.93
C LEU A 233 -7.81 -6.25 -3.70
N ILE A 234 -8.85 -5.72 -3.05
CA ILE A 234 -10.13 -6.40 -2.89
C ILE A 234 -10.94 -6.37 -4.20
N ASP A 235 -11.01 -5.21 -4.87
CA ASP A 235 -11.62 -5.05 -6.19
C ASP A 235 -10.96 -5.98 -7.23
N GLY A 236 -9.62 -6.02 -7.25
CA GLY A 236 -8.81 -6.78 -8.19
C GLY A 236 -8.29 -5.98 -9.39
N TYR A 237 -7.28 -6.53 -10.06
CA TYR A 237 -6.59 -5.93 -11.20
C TYR A 237 -6.06 -6.99 -12.18
N ASP A 238 -5.85 -6.60 -13.44
CA ASP A 238 -5.26 -7.48 -14.44
C ASP A 238 -3.72 -7.52 -14.32
N ALA A 239 -3.20 -8.71 -14.06
CA ALA A 239 -1.79 -9.03 -13.88
C ALA A 239 -1.32 -10.01 -14.96
N LEU A 240 -0.38 -9.63 -15.82
CA LEU A 240 0.12 -10.42 -16.96
C LEU A 240 -0.94 -11.01 -17.94
N GLY A 241 -2.22 -10.66 -17.80
CA GLY A 241 -3.35 -11.22 -18.56
C GLY A 241 -4.34 -12.06 -17.73
N GLU A 242 -4.03 -12.30 -16.45
CA GLU A 242 -4.90 -12.98 -15.49
C GLU A 242 -5.45 -11.99 -14.44
N PHE A 243 -6.72 -12.14 -14.07
CA PHE A 243 -7.36 -11.28 -13.09
C PHE A 243 -6.96 -11.69 -11.66
N THR A 244 -6.17 -10.84 -11.00
CA THR A 244 -5.61 -11.07 -9.67
C THR A 244 -6.32 -10.22 -8.61
N LYS A 245 -6.62 -10.82 -7.45
CA LYS A 245 -7.16 -10.10 -6.28
C LYS A 245 -6.88 -10.83 -4.97
N MET A 246 -7.12 -10.14 -3.85
CA MET A 246 -7.02 -10.68 -2.49
C MET A 246 -7.91 -11.93 -2.31
N SER A 247 -7.36 -12.94 -1.64
CA SER A 247 -8.07 -14.22 -1.42
C SER A 247 -9.23 -14.09 -0.41
N ALA A 248 -10.24 -14.95 -0.51
CA ALA A 248 -11.35 -14.97 0.45
C ALA A 248 -10.89 -15.21 1.90
N THR A 249 -9.84 -16.02 2.09
CA THR A 249 -9.21 -16.26 3.40
C THR A 249 -8.54 -15.00 3.96
N ALA A 250 -7.92 -14.20 3.08
CA ALA A 250 -7.34 -12.91 3.43
C ALA A 250 -8.44 -11.89 3.82
N LEU A 251 -9.55 -11.79 3.07
CA LEU A 251 -10.71 -10.94 3.43
C LEU A 251 -11.29 -11.28 4.81
N VAL A 252 -11.47 -12.58 5.11
CA VAL A 252 -11.99 -13.06 6.41
C VAL A 252 -11.06 -12.71 7.58
N ARG A 253 -9.75 -12.58 7.34
CA ARG A 253 -8.76 -12.13 8.34
C ARG A 253 -8.71 -10.60 8.46
N LEU A 254 -8.81 -9.89 7.33
CA LEU A 254 -8.79 -8.43 7.24
C LEU A 254 -10.00 -7.81 7.97
N SER A 255 -11.20 -8.36 7.76
CA SER A 255 -12.47 -7.89 8.32
C SER A 255 -12.42 -7.57 9.83
N PRO A 256 -12.12 -8.53 10.74
CA PRO A 256 -12.11 -8.26 12.17
C PRO A 256 -10.95 -7.37 12.63
N ILE A 257 -9.87 -7.25 11.85
CA ILE A 257 -8.75 -6.34 12.14
C ILE A 257 -9.19 -4.89 11.89
N VAL A 258 -9.70 -4.61 10.69
CA VAL A 258 -10.10 -3.27 10.27
C VAL A 258 -11.27 -2.74 11.11
N MET A 259 -12.23 -3.61 11.48
CA MET A 259 -13.30 -3.24 12.40
C MET A 259 -12.79 -2.82 13.79
N ARG A 260 -11.79 -3.50 14.36
CA ARG A 260 -11.20 -3.12 15.66
C ARG A 260 -10.36 -1.86 15.53
N LEU A 261 -9.45 -1.79 14.56
CA LEU A 261 -8.60 -0.63 14.33
C LEU A 261 -9.42 0.65 14.13
N ARG A 262 -10.55 0.58 13.42
CA ARG A 262 -11.51 1.69 13.31
C ARG A 262 -12.04 2.13 14.68
N LEU A 263 -12.55 1.20 15.49
CA LEU A 263 -13.10 1.51 16.82
C LEU A 263 -12.01 2.08 17.74
N THR A 264 -10.82 1.48 17.75
CA THR A 264 -9.64 1.96 18.49
C THR A 264 -9.32 3.42 18.14
N ILE A 265 -9.23 3.76 16.85
CA ILE A 265 -8.93 5.13 16.40
C ILE A 265 -10.04 6.12 16.78
N VAL A 266 -11.32 5.72 16.71
CA VAL A 266 -12.45 6.56 17.14
C VAL A 266 -12.38 6.86 18.64
N GLU A 267 -12.12 5.85 19.47
CA GLU A 267 -11.96 6.02 20.92
C GLU A 267 -10.82 7.02 21.26
N LYS A 268 -9.70 6.97 20.53
CA LYS A 268 -8.60 7.95 20.72
C LYS A 268 -9.00 9.39 20.39
N PHE A 269 -10.01 9.60 19.55
CA PHE A 269 -10.52 10.94 19.21
C PHE A 269 -11.70 11.40 20.07
N ASP A 270 -12.38 10.53 20.82
CA ASP A 270 -13.57 10.92 21.61
C ASP A 270 -13.30 12.01 22.65
N PHE A 271 -12.09 12.06 23.24
CA PHE A 271 -11.69 13.18 24.11
C PHE A 271 -11.66 14.51 23.35
N SER A 272 -11.05 14.53 22.15
CA SER A 272 -11.02 15.72 21.28
C SER A 272 -12.43 16.12 20.83
N ARG A 273 -13.28 15.17 20.43
CA ARG A 273 -14.69 15.42 20.06
C ARG A 273 -15.48 16.02 21.22
N ALA A 274 -15.41 15.42 22.41
CA ALA A 274 -16.09 15.92 23.59
C ALA A 274 -15.65 17.34 23.97
N LYS A 275 -14.35 17.67 23.81
CA LYS A 275 -13.84 19.02 24.06
C LYS A 275 -14.26 20.05 23.01
N LEU A 276 -14.21 19.71 21.72
CA LEU A 276 -14.67 20.59 20.65
C LEU A 276 -16.19 20.83 20.75
N TYR A 277 -16.98 19.79 21.05
CA TYR A 277 -18.41 19.90 21.31
C TYR A 277 -18.74 20.79 22.52
N ALA A 278 -18.00 20.66 23.62
CA ALA A 278 -18.16 21.50 24.82
C ALA A 278 -17.73 22.98 24.60
N SER A 279 -17.11 23.30 23.46
CA SER A 279 -16.64 24.65 23.10
C SER A 279 -17.16 25.11 21.73
N ARG A 280 -18.26 24.50 21.27
CA ARG A 280 -18.86 24.67 19.93
C ARG A 280 -19.26 26.12 19.60
N ASP A 281 -19.56 26.94 20.61
CA ASP A 281 -19.87 28.36 20.44
C ASP A 281 -18.76 29.16 19.74
N VAL A 282 -17.52 28.65 19.74
CA VAL A 282 -16.42 29.21 18.95
C VAL A 282 -16.45 28.57 17.55
N ALA A 283 -16.79 29.36 16.53
CA ALA A 283 -17.00 28.87 15.15
C ALA A 283 -15.87 27.96 14.60
N ALA A 284 -14.60 28.26 14.86
CA ALA A 284 -13.47 27.43 14.42
C ALA A 284 -13.26 26.13 15.25
N ASN A 285 -14.00 25.92 16.34
CA ASN A 285 -14.14 24.61 16.99
C ASN A 285 -15.34 23.82 16.42
N ASP A 286 -16.42 24.49 16.00
CA ASP A 286 -17.49 23.84 15.23
C ASP A 286 -16.98 23.35 13.86
N GLU A 287 -16.24 24.19 13.12
CA GLU A 287 -15.56 23.81 11.87
C GLU A 287 -14.63 22.61 12.07
N LEU A 288 -13.77 22.64 13.09
CA LEU A 288 -12.83 21.56 13.40
C LEU A 288 -13.54 20.27 13.87
N LEU A 289 -14.68 20.38 14.57
CA LEU A 289 -15.53 19.24 14.92
C LEU A 289 -16.21 18.65 13.69
N ASN A 290 -16.77 19.48 12.81
CA ASN A 290 -17.42 19.05 11.58
C ASN A 290 -16.43 18.33 10.64
N ILE A 291 -15.18 18.81 10.54
CA ILE A 291 -14.11 18.10 9.83
C ILE A 291 -13.83 16.75 10.52
N LEU A 292 -13.56 16.75 11.83
CA LEU A 292 -13.19 15.54 12.57
C LEU A 292 -14.27 14.44 12.51
N ASP A 293 -15.56 14.79 12.65
CA ASP A 293 -16.67 13.83 12.55
C ASP A 293 -16.83 13.27 11.13
N VAL A 294 -16.54 14.04 10.07
CA VAL A 294 -16.52 13.55 8.67
C VAL A 294 -15.35 12.61 8.43
N GLU A 295 -14.14 12.98 8.85
CA GLU A 295 -12.93 12.15 8.70
C GLU A 295 -13.06 10.83 9.49
N ILE A 296 -13.66 10.87 10.68
CA ILE A 296 -14.03 9.67 11.47
C ILE A 296 -15.09 8.82 10.76
N GLY A 297 -16.07 9.46 10.10
CA GLY A 297 -17.07 8.78 9.29
C GLY A 297 -16.45 7.93 8.18
N ARG A 298 -15.40 8.44 7.53
CA ARG A 298 -14.68 7.80 6.41
C ARG A 298 -13.65 6.75 6.81
N LEU A 299 -13.37 6.55 8.10
CA LEU A 299 -12.33 5.59 8.55
C LEU A 299 -12.60 4.18 8.02
N PHE A 300 -11.75 3.74 7.09
CA PHE A 300 -11.84 2.45 6.39
C PHE A 300 -13.18 2.22 5.65
N GLU A 301 -13.78 3.30 5.14
CA GLU A 301 -14.99 3.27 4.30
C GLU A 301 -14.80 2.32 3.11
N GLY A 302 -13.67 2.45 2.39
CA GLY A 302 -13.36 1.63 1.22
C GLY A 302 -13.32 0.14 1.50
N ILE A 303 -12.54 -0.29 2.50
CA ILE A 303 -12.41 -1.70 2.86
C ILE A 303 -13.73 -2.25 3.41
N LEU A 304 -14.42 -1.52 4.28
CA LEU A 304 -15.61 -2.03 4.99
C LEU A 304 -16.86 -2.14 4.12
N GLU A 305 -16.94 -1.41 2.99
CA GLU A 305 -18.01 -1.60 2.00
C GLU A 305 -17.80 -2.81 1.07
N ARG A 306 -16.61 -3.45 1.12
CA ARG A 306 -16.20 -4.52 0.20
C ARG A 306 -16.14 -5.93 0.82
N ILE A 307 -16.52 -6.06 2.09
CA ILE A 307 -16.36 -7.25 2.94
C ILE A 307 -17.72 -7.79 3.39
#